data_AF-A0A1L9AU34-F1
#
_entry.id   AF-A0A1L9AU34-F1
#
_cell.length_a   1.000
_cell.length_b   1.000
_cell.length_c   1.000
_cell.angle_alpha   90.00
_cell.angle_beta   90.00
_cell.angle_gamma   90.00
#
_symmetry.space_group_name_H-M   'P 1'
#
loop_
_entity.id
_entity.type
_entity.pdbx_description
1 polymer ?
#
loop_
_entity_poly.entity_id
_entity_poly.type
_entity_poly.pdbx_seq_one_letter_code
_entity_poly.pdbx_strand_id
1 'polypeptide(L)'
;MGGAALRALAANTHGPLVVVDLREESHGFLGDLPVSWYAPRNAGNRGRTREATLAEESRLLDSLRRRESLAFDGQGKDRGPPEPERPIAAFGTARTEESICTEAGAGHARLLVTDHHGPDAGEIDHFVALLERLPDGAWVHYHCRGGRGRTSTFLLLHDLLRNAGRLPFSVIAHRQRVLSEGYDLLAHGEPADWKTPLRRARAEIVRAFAEFVRERAVGGNQRFTEWLGARQETR
;
A
#
# COMPACT_ATOMS: atom_id res chain seq x y z
N MET A 1 -2.09 -3.52 9.35
CA MET A 1 -1.81 -2.99 10.71
C MET A 1 -2.60 -3.75 11.77
N GLY A 2 -1.97 -4.16 12.89
CA GLY A 2 -2.64 -4.91 13.96
C GLY A 2 -3.38 -4.02 14.99
N GLY A 3 -4.28 -4.62 15.77
CA GLY A 3 -5.21 -3.89 16.66
C GLY A 3 -4.54 -3.00 17.71
N ALA A 4 -3.45 -3.47 18.34
CA ALA A 4 -2.71 -2.66 19.33
C ALA A 4 -2.05 -1.42 18.68
N ALA A 5 -1.43 -1.60 17.51
CA ALA A 5 -0.82 -0.50 16.76
C ALA A 5 -1.88 0.50 16.28
N LEU A 6 -3.05 0.01 15.85
CA LEU A 6 -4.16 0.86 15.44
C LEU A 6 -4.71 1.70 16.61
N ARG A 7 -4.86 1.11 17.80
CA ARG A 7 -5.27 1.87 19.00
C ARG A 7 -4.25 2.94 19.38
N ALA A 8 -2.96 2.61 19.32
CA ALA A 8 -1.91 3.58 19.57
C ALA A 8 -1.92 4.72 18.54
N LEU A 9 -2.15 4.40 17.27
CA LEU A 9 -2.32 5.40 16.21
C LEU A 9 -3.53 6.30 16.49
N ALA A 10 -4.70 5.72 16.74
CA ALA A 10 -5.93 6.46 17.03
C ALA A 10 -5.76 7.41 18.22
N ALA A 11 -5.04 7.01 19.26
CA ALA A 11 -4.76 7.85 20.43
C ALA A 11 -3.86 9.07 20.12
N ASN A 12 -3.11 9.04 19.01
CA ASN A 12 -2.19 10.10 18.58
C ASN A 12 -2.69 10.87 17.35
N THR A 13 -3.93 10.65 16.92
CA THR A 13 -4.52 11.31 15.75
C THR A 13 -5.81 12.02 16.13
N HIS A 14 -6.08 13.16 15.50
CA HIS A 14 -7.34 13.88 15.65
C HIS A 14 -8.17 13.73 14.38
N GLY A 15 -9.49 13.59 14.54
CA GLY A 15 -10.43 13.40 13.42
C GLY A 15 -10.59 11.95 12.97
N PRO A 16 -11.37 11.71 11.90
CA PRO A 16 -11.61 10.37 11.38
C PRO A 16 -10.31 9.73 10.89
N LEU A 17 -9.95 8.57 11.44
CA LEU A 17 -8.79 7.79 11.02
C LEU A 17 -9.18 6.84 9.89
N VAL A 18 -8.43 6.87 8.79
CA VAL A 18 -8.56 5.93 7.68
C VAL A 18 -7.24 5.21 7.43
N VAL A 19 -7.28 3.89 7.54
CA VAL A 19 -6.17 2.99 7.23
C VAL A 19 -6.20 2.65 5.75
N VAL A 20 -5.12 2.99 5.04
CA VAL A 20 -4.94 2.65 3.63
C VAL A 20 -3.90 1.53 3.53
N ASP A 21 -4.42 0.33 3.32
CA ASP A 21 -3.65 -0.88 3.13
C ASP A 21 -3.20 -0.99 1.68
N LEU A 22 -1.89 -1.00 1.46
CA LEU A 22 -1.26 -0.99 0.13
C LEU A 22 -0.86 -2.38 -0.35
N ARG A 23 -1.32 -3.44 0.31
CA ARG A 23 -0.83 -4.80 0.09
C ARG A 23 -1.66 -5.52 -0.97
N GLU A 24 -1.05 -5.90 -2.07
CA GLU A 24 -1.67 -6.84 -3.01
C GLU A 24 -1.68 -8.26 -2.45
N GLU A 25 -0.66 -8.64 -1.67
CA GLU A 25 -0.56 -9.99 -1.10
C GLU A 25 -1.70 -10.28 -0.12
N SER A 26 -2.26 -11.50 -0.21
CA SER A 26 -3.31 -11.96 0.69
C SER A 26 -2.79 -12.02 2.13
N HIS A 27 -3.54 -11.43 3.04
CA HIS A 27 -3.16 -11.37 4.44
C HIS A 27 -4.37 -11.23 5.38
N GLY A 28 -4.09 -11.32 6.68
CA GLY A 28 -5.07 -11.10 7.71
C GLY A 28 -4.45 -11.37 9.08
N PHE A 29 -5.29 -11.81 10.01
CA PHE A 29 -4.92 -11.97 11.41
C PHE A 29 -5.43 -13.28 11.98
N LEU A 30 -4.59 -13.93 12.78
CA LEU A 30 -4.95 -15.08 13.62
C LEU A 30 -4.87 -14.61 15.07
N GLY A 31 -6.02 -14.28 15.66
CA GLY A 31 -6.06 -13.49 16.88
C GLY A 31 -5.43 -12.11 16.65
N ASP A 32 -4.41 -11.74 17.44
CA ASP A 32 -3.63 -10.52 17.25
C ASP A 32 -2.42 -10.68 16.32
N LEU A 33 -2.14 -11.89 15.84
CA LEU A 33 -0.96 -12.17 15.03
C LEU A 33 -1.21 -11.82 13.55
N PRO A 34 -0.48 -10.85 12.95
CA PRO A 34 -0.56 -10.60 11.52
C PRO A 34 0.07 -11.76 10.72
N VAL A 35 -0.66 -12.28 9.73
CA VAL A 35 -0.22 -13.34 8.84
C VAL A 35 -0.41 -12.95 7.37
N SER A 36 0.36 -13.57 6.47
CA SER A 36 0.19 -13.40 5.03
C SER A 36 0.62 -14.64 4.26
N TRP A 37 -0.04 -14.89 3.13
CA TRP A 37 0.31 -15.97 2.22
C TRP A 37 1.45 -15.51 1.31
N TYR A 38 2.66 -15.84 1.74
CA TYR A 38 3.87 -15.46 1.03
C TYR A 38 4.09 -16.35 -0.21
N ALA A 39 4.44 -15.71 -1.32
CA ALA A 39 4.98 -16.34 -2.52
C ALA A 39 6.34 -15.69 -2.86
N PRO A 40 7.19 -16.29 -3.71
CA PRO A 40 8.46 -15.68 -4.10
C PRO A 40 8.31 -14.21 -4.50
N ARG A 41 9.15 -13.34 -3.91
CA ARG A 41 9.12 -11.87 -4.09
C ARG A 41 7.83 -11.19 -3.58
N ASN A 42 7.07 -11.85 -2.71
CA ASN A 42 5.82 -11.38 -2.15
C ASN A 42 4.77 -10.99 -3.23
N ALA A 43 4.76 -11.75 -4.32
CA ALA A 43 3.98 -11.45 -5.53
C ALA A 43 2.88 -12.50 -5.79
N GLY A 44 2.27 -13.03 -4.72
CA GLY A 44 1.33 -14.17 -4.80
C GLY A 44 0.05 -13.88 -5.58
N ASN A 45 -0.35 -12.62 -5.67
CA ASN A 45 -1.54 -12.15 -6.39
C ASN A 45 -1.21 -11.37 -7.67
N ARG A 46 0.07 -11.27 -8.05
CA ARG A 46 0.49 -10.47 -9.20
C ARG A 46 -0.20 -10.96 -10.48
N GLY A 47 -0.83 -10.03 -11.19
CA GLY A 47 -1.53 -10.29 -12.46
C GLY A 47 -2.97 -10.80 -12.29
N ARG A 48 -3.47 -10.95 -11.06
CA ARG A 48 -4.90 -11.13 -10.81
C ARG A 48 -5.63 -9.80 -10.96
N THR A 49 -6.92 -9.86 -11.27
CA THR A 49 -7.78 -8.67 -11.15
C THR A 49 -7.98 -8.30 -9.68
N ARG A 50 -8.51 -7.11 -9.43
CA ARG A 50 -8.85 -6.66 -8.08
C ARG A 50 -9.84 -7.59 -7.40
N GLU A 51 -10.90 -7.99 -8.11
CA GLU A 51 -11.94 -8.89 -7.62
C GLU A 51 -11.36 -10.26 -7.29
N ALA A 52 -10.52 -10.81 -8.19
CA ALA A 52 -9.88 -12.10 -7.99
C ALA A 52 -8.89 -12.08 -6.81
N THR A 53 -8.17 -10.97 -6.62
CA THR A 53 -7.24 -10.80 -5.49
C THR A 53 -7.98 -10.78 -4.15
N LEU A 54 -9.06 -10.01 -4.05
CA LEU A 54 -9.88 -9.92 -2.83
C LEU A 54 -10.60 -11.25 -2.54
N ALA A 55 -11.12 -11.91 -3.58
CA ALA A 55 -11.76 -13.22 -3.44
C ALA A 55 -10.77 -14.29 -2.95
N GLU A 56 -9.52 -14.27 -3.46
CA GLU A 56 -8.49 -15.19 -3.00
C GLU A 56 -8.10 -14.94 -1.54
N GLU A 57 -7.95 -13.69 -1.10
CA GLU A 57 -7.74 -13.36 0.32
C GLU A 57 -8.86 -13.89 1.21
N SER A 58 -10.13 -13.67 0.82
CA SER A 58 -11.28 -14.20 1.55
C SER A 58 -11.25 -15.72 1.63
N ARG A 59 -11.03 -16.41 0.50
CA ARG A 59 -10.97 -17.88 0.44
C ARG A 59 -9.88 -18.44 1.36
N LEU A 60 -8.71 -17.80 1.36
CA LEU A 60 -7.57 -18.21 2.18
C LEU A 60 -7.87 -18.02 3.68
N LEU A 61 -8.44 -16.88 4.08
CA LEU A 61 -8.85 -16.64 5.47
C LEU A 61 -9.98 -17.59 5.92
N ASP A 62 -10.96 -17.85 5.04
CA ASP A 62 -12.05 -18.77 5.31
C ASP A 62 -11.55 -20.21 5.53
N SER A 63 -10.48 -20.60 4.83
CA SER A 63 -9.83 -21.90 5.04
C SER A 63 -9.22 -22.08 6.44
N LEU A 64 -8.95 -20.97 7.14
CA LEU A 64 -8.42 -20.97 8.50
C LEU A 64 -9.49 -20.86 9.59
N ARG A 65 -10.73 -20.45 9.25
CA ARG A 65 -11.81 -20.26 10.25
C ARG A 65 -12.16 -21.51 11.06
N ARG A 66 -11.96 -22.71 10.49
CA ARG A 66 -12.25 -23.99 11.15
C ARG A 66 -11.01 -24.70 11.68
N ARG A 67 -9.84 -24.05 11.66
CA ARG A 67 -8.61 -24.63 12.20
C ARG A 67 -8.40 -24.13 13.62
N GLU A 68 -8.05 -25.04 14.52
CA GLU A 68 -7.71 -24.71 15.92
C GLU A 68 -6.21 -24.45 16.10
N SER A 69 -5.39 -24.97 15.19
CA SER A 69 -3.95 -24.77 15.17
C SER A 69 -3.41 -24.62 13.75
N LEU A 70 -2.30 -23.90 13.63
CA LEU A 70 -1.57 -23.73 12.39
C LEU A 70 -0.08 -23.73 12.70
N ALA A 71 0.71 -24.41 11.88
CA ALA A 71 2.16 -24.35 11.93
C ALA A 71 2.66 -23.83 10.58
N PHE A 72 3.60 -22.89 10.62
CA PHE A 72 4.23 -22.32 9.44
C PHE A 72 5.59 -21.74 9.79
N ASP A 73 6.46 -21.65 8.77
CA ASP A 73 7.76 -21.01 8.89
C ASP A 73 7.61 -19.49 9.04
N GLY A 74 8.30 -18.93 10.02
CA GLY A 74 8.47 -17.48 10.09
C GLY A 74 9.38 -17.02 8.95
N GLN A 75 8.95 -16.02 8.18
CA GLN A 75 9.81 -15.38 7.19
C GLN A 75 10.31 -14.04 7.75
N GLY A 76 11.52 -14.05 8.31
CA GLY A 76 12.20 -12.84 8.78
C GLY A 76 12.30 -11.77 7.68
N LYS A 77 12.43 -10.49 8.08
CA LYS A 77 12.44 -9.35 7.14
C LYS A 77 13.56 -9.44 6.08
N ASP A 78 14.67 -10.09 6.39
CA ASP A 78 15.89 -10.08 5.57
C ASP A 78 16.10 -11.32 4.67
N ARG A 79 15.04 -12.12 4.42
CA ARG A 79 15.15 -13.34 3.58
C ARG A 79 16.27 -14.30 4.03
N GLY A 80 16.65 -14.23 5.32
CA GLY A 80 17.51 -15.22 5.95
C GLY A 80 16.86 -16.61 5.93
N PRO A 81 17.54 -17.65 6.43
CA PRO A 81 16.93 -18.96 6.57
C PRO A 81 15.57 -18.83 7.28
N PRO A 82 14.54 -19.60 6.84
CA PRO A 82 13.23 -19.57 7.50
C PRO A 82 13.43 -19.76 9.00
N GLU A 83 12.77 -18.91 9.78
CA GLU A 83 12.74 -19.11 11.21
C GLU A 83 12.04 -20.45 11.49
N PRO A 84 12.49 -21.20 12.52
CA PRO A 84 11.92 -22.49 12.83
C PRO A 84 10.40 -22.41 12.94
N GLU A 85 9.74 -23.44 12.41
CA GLU A 85 8.28 -23.58 12.40
C GLU A 85 7.70 -23.26 13.78
N ARG A 86 6.78 -22.29 13.84
CA ARG A 86 6.15 -21.89 15.10
C ARG A 86 4.70 -22.38 15.08
N PRO A 87 4.36 -23.45 15.82
CA PRO A 87 2.97 -23.84 15.98
C PRO A 87 2.24 -22.76 16.77
N ILE A 88 1.14 -22.28 16.20
CA ILE A 88 0.19 -21.40 16.88
C ILE A 88 -1.04 -22.24 17.15
N ALA A 89 -1.27 -22.54 18.42
CA ALA A 89 -2.48 -23.19 18.91
C ALA A 89 -3.47 -22.11 19.38
N ALA A 90 -4.76 -22.42 19.26
CA ALA A 90 -5.85 -21.64 19.82
C ALA A 90 -5.84 -20.14 19.42
N PHE A 91 -5.51 -19.84 18.16
CA PHE A 91 -5.55 -18.46 17.66
C PHE A 91 -6.96 -17.87 17.55
N GLY A 92 -7.99 -18.64 17.90
CA GLY A 92 -9.39 -18.22 17.78
C GLY A 92 -9.81 -18.10 16.33
N THR A 93 -10.25 -16.91 15.93
CA THR A 93 -10.83 -16.67 14.60
C THR A 93 -9.86 -15.96 13.68
N ALA A 94 -9.80 -16.40 12.42
CA ALA A 94 -9.10 -15.69 11.35
C ALA A 94 -9.89 -14.45 10.91
N ARG A 95 -9.21 -13.30 10.81
CA ARG A 95 -9.84 -11.99 10.58
C ARG A 95 -9.18 -11.21 9.44
N THR A 96 -9.99 -10.43 8.73
CA THR A 96 -9.50 -9.45 7.75
C THR A 96 -8.97 -8.21 8.47
N GLU A 97 -8.06 -7.49 7.83
CA GLU A 97 -7.60 -6.20 8.33
C GLU A 97 -8.74 -5.17 8.41
N GLU A 98 -9.66 -5.19 7.44
CA GLU A 98 -10.86 -4.36 7.44
C GLU A 98 -11.71 -4.55 8.71
N SER A 99 -11.91 -5.80 9.14
CA SER A 99 -12.67 -6.08 10.35
C SER A 99 -12.00 -5.49 11.60
N ILE A 100 -10.66 -5.54 11.66
CA ILE A 100 -9.88 -4.98 12.79
C ILE A 100 -9.97 -3.45 12.79
N CYS A 101 -9.90 -2.83 11.62
CA CYS A 101 -10.05 -1.39 11.49
C CYS A 101 -11.45 -0.94 11.93
N THR A 102 -12.47 -1.63 11.42
CA THR A 102 -13.88 -1.31 11.70
C THR A 102 -14.21 -1.44 13.19
N GLU A 103 -13.78 -2.53 13.85
CA GLU A 103 -13.98 -2.71 15.29
C GLU A 103 -13.27 -1.67 16.15
N ALA A 104 -12.15 -1.12 15.66
CA ALA A 104 -11.44 -0.03 16.33
C ALA A 104 -12.02 1.36 16.01
N GLY A 105 -13.12 1.44 15.24
CA GLY A 105 -13.74 2.70 14.84
C GLY A 105 -12.97 3.47 13.75
N ALA A 106 -12.04 2.82 13.05
CA ALA A 106 -11.29 3.41 11.95
C ALA A 106 -11.90 2.99 10.60
N GLY A 107 -11.85 3.90 9.63
CA GLY A 107 -12.12 3.58 8.23
C GLY A 107 -11.01 2.70 7.65
N HIS A 108 -11.36 1.89 6.66
CA HIS A 108 -10.42 1.04 5.93
C HIS A 108 -10.56 1.24 4.42
N ALA A 109 -9.43 1.27 3.73
CA ALA A 109 -9.38 1.27 2.28
C ALA A 109 -8.22 0.40 1.80
N ARG A 110 -8.43 -0.31 0.69
CA ARG A 110 -7.45 -1.22 0.11
C ARG A 110 -6.98 -0.70 -1.25
N LEU A 111 -5.67 -0.63 -1.47
CA LEU A 111 -5.05 -0.37 -2.77
C LEU A 111 -4.07 -1.51 -3.07
N LEU A 112 -4.31 -2.24 -4.16
CA LEU A 112 -3.64 -3.49 -4.45
C LEU A 112 -2.34 -3.24 -5.21
N VAL A 113 -1.26 -2.98 -4.48
CA VAL A 113 0.05 -2.74 -5.10
C VAL A 113 1.00 -3.89 -4.84
N THR A 114 1.43 -4.55 -5.92
CA THR A 114 2.41 -5.63 -5.89
C THR A 114 3.67 -5.17 -5.18
N ASP A 115 4.23 -6.02 -4.31
CA ASP A 115 5.45 -5.66 -3.59
C ASP A 115 6.60 -5.34 -4.56
N HIS A 116 7.45 -4.39 -4.17
CA HIS A 116 8.55 -3.81 -4.96
C HIS A 116 8.16 -2.97 -6.18
N HIS A 117 6.89 -2.93 -6.60
CA HIS A 117 6.42 -2.17 -7.77
C HIS A 117 5.85 -0.80 -7.37
N GLY A 118 5.59 0.06 -8.37
CA GLY A 118 4.69 1.20 -8.22
C GLY A 118 3.23 0.79 -8.45
N PRO A 119 2.26 1.63 -8.08
CA PRO A 119 0.86 1.40 -8.43
C PRO A 119 0.67 1.42 -9.94
N ASP A 120 -0.26 0.63 -10.45
CA ASP A 120 -0.75 0.80 -11.82
C ASP A 120 -1.68 2.03 -11.92
N ALA A 121 -2.04 2.38 -13.15
CA ALA A 121 -2.86 3.56 -13.40
C ALA A 121 -4.27 3.45 -12.79
N GLY A 122 -4.84 2.24 -12.74
CA GLY A 122 -6.17 2.01 -12.15
C GLY A 122 -6.17 2.18 -10.64
N GLU A 123 -5.14 1.69 -9.95
CA GLU A 123 -4.97 1.90 -8.51
C GLU A 123 -4.67 3.37 -8.16
N ILE A 124 -4.07 4.15 -9.07
CA ILE A 124 -3.97 5.60 -8.92
C ILE A 124 -5.36 6.26 -8.99
N ASP A 125 -6.23 5.85 -9.92
CA ASP A 125 -7.61 6.36 -9.96
C ASP A 125 -8.38 6.03 -8.68
N HIS A 126 -8.30 4.79 -8.19
CA HIS A 126 -8.90 4.39 -6.91
C HIS A 126 -8.37 5.22 -5.74
N PHE A 127 -7.08 5.54 -5.76
CA PHE A 127 -6.43 6.38 -4.75
C PHE A 127 -6.94 7.83 -4.77
N VAL A 128 -7.04 8.44 -5.94
CA VAL A 128 -7.56 9.81 -6.07
C VAL A 128 -9.02 9.87 -5.62
N ALA A 129 -9.86 8.95 -6.12
CA ALA A 129 -11.26 8.84 -5.72
C ALA A 129 -11.42 8.59 -4.21
N LEU A 130 -10.53 7.78 -3.62
CA LEU A 130 -10.49 7.57 -2.17
C LEU A 130 -10.24 8.89 -1.42
N LEU A 131 -9.26 9.70 -1.83
CA LEU A 131 -8.94 10.93 -1.10
C LEU A 131 -10.01 12.01 -1.25
N GLU A 132 -10.74 12.03 -2.35
CA GLU A 132 -11.82 12.98 -2.62
C GLU A 132 -13.09 12.72 -1.81
N ARG A 133 -13.34 11.46 -1.43
CA ARG A 133 -14.47 11.09 -0.56
C ARG A 133 -14.20 11.24 0.94
N LEU A 134 -12.96 11.51 1.34
CA LEU A 134 -12.64 11.62 2.77
C LEU A 134 -13.21 12.93 3.35
N PRO A 135 -13.72 12.90 4.59
CA PRO A 135 -14.14 14.12 5.26
C PRO A 135 -12.94 15.03 5.54
N ASP A 136 -13.20 16.32 5.64
CA ASP A 136 -12.18 17.29 6.05
C ASP A 136 -11.60 16.92 7.43
N GLY A 137 -10.28 17.07 7.57
CA GLY A 137 -9.57 16.69 8.79
C GLY A 137 -9.36 15.19 8.99
N ALA A 138 -9.70 14.34 8.01
CA ALA A 138 -9.38 12.91 8.08
C ALA A 138 -7.87 12.67 8.15
N TRP A 139 -7.46 11.80 9.07
CA TRP A 139 -6.09 11.28 9.13
C TRP A 139 -5.96 10.04 8.26
N VAL A 140 -5.03 10.05 7.30
CA VAL A 140 -4.80 8.92 6.39
C VAL A 140 -3.50 8.21 6.74
N HIS A 141 -3.60 6.94 7.14
CA HIS A 141 -2.46 6.13 7.51
C HIS A 141 -2.16 5.07 6.45
N TYR A 142 -1.05 5.25 5.73
CA TYR A 142 -0.58 4.31 4.72
C TYR A 142 0.33 3.25 5.33
N HIS A 143 0.09 1.98 5.02
CA HIS A 143 1.02 0.91 5.37
C HIS A 143 1.15 -0.12 4.26
N CYS A 144 2.25 -0.86 4.30
CA CYS A 144 2.46 -2.09 3.55
C CYS A 144 3.20 -3.08 4.45
N ARG A 145 3.71 -4.19 3.94
CA ARG A 145 4.47 -5.15 4.77
C ARG A 145 5.72 -4.52 5.43
N GLY A 146 6.44 -3.68 4.69
CA GLY A 146 7.76 -3.17 5.10
C GLY A 146 7.80 -1.70 5.49
N GLY A 147 6.70 -0.94 5.30
CA GLY A 147 6.66 0.50 5.59
C GLY A 147 7.62 1.38 4.76
N ARG A 148 8.18 0.86 3.66
CA ARG A 148 9.17 1.58 2.82
C ARG A 148 8.62 1.86 1.42
N GLY A 149 8.92 0.99 0.45
CA GLY A 149 8.66 1.27 -0.98
C GLY A 149 7.24 1.73 -1.32
N ARG A 150 6.21 0.91 -1.04
CA ARG A 150 4.81 1.25 -1.33
C ARG A 150 4.33 2.41 -0.46
N THR A 151 4.62 2.39 0.83
CA THR A 151 4.24 3.45 1.78
C THR A 151 4.78 4.83 1.39
N SER A 152 6.09 4.96 1.17
CA SER A 152 6.70 6.21 0.71
C SER A 152 6.20 6.65 -0.66
N THR A 153 5.77 5.70 -1.52
CA THR A 153 5.12 6.05 -2.80
C THR A 153 3.81 6.79 -2.55
N PHE A 154 2.90 6.21 -1.78
CA PHE A 154 1.60 6.84 -1.54
C PHE A 154 1.67 8.09 -0.67
N LEU A 155 2.64 8.18 0.24
CA LEU A 155 2.92 9.44 0.95
C LEU A 155 3.32 10.54 -0.04
N LEU A 156 4.20 10.24 -1.00
CA LEU A 156 4.58 11.21 -2.03
C LEU A 156 3.42 11.53 -2.98
N LEU A 157 2.63 10.54 -3.42
CA LEU A 157 1.46 10.79 -4.27
C LEU A 157 0.40 11.64 -3.55
N HIS A 158 0.10 11.36 -2.28
CA HIS A 158 -0.81 12.18 -1.47
C HIS A 158 -0.31 13.62 -1.44
N ASP A 159 0.97 13.78 -1.16
CA ASP A 159 1.57 15.08 -0.98
C ASP A 159 1.61 15.90 -2.27
N LEU A 160 1.85 15.24 -3.41
CA LEU A 160 1.70 15.84 -4.73
C LEU A 160 0.26 16.29 -4.97
N LEU A 161 -0.72 15.44 -4.70
CA LEU A 161 -2.14 15.77 -4.91
C LEU A 161 -2.56 17.02 -4.11
N ARG A 162 -2.02 17.20 -2.89
CA ARG A 162 -2.35 18.34 -2.03
C ARG A 162 -1.55 19.60 -2.33
N ASN A 163 -0.32 19.48 -2.81
CA ASN A 163 0.64 20.59 -2.80
C ASN A 163 1.33 20.89 -4.13
N ALA A 164 1.17 20.08 -5.18
CA ALA A 164 1.88 20.28 -6.46
C ALA A 164 1.47 21.55 -7.21
N GLY A 165 0.31 22.14 -6.90
CA GLY A 165 -0.10 23.45 -7.42
C GLY A 165 0.62 24.64 -6.76
N ARG A 166 1.33 24.43 -5.65
CA ARG A 166 2.00 25.50 -4.88
C ARG A 166 3.50 25.27 -4.71
N LEU A 167 3.93 24.01 -4.70
CA LEU A 167 5.31 23.62 -4.45
C LEU A 167 5.91 22.88 -5.66
N PRO A 168 7.19 23.14 -5.99
CA PRO A 168 7.90 22.35 -6.99
C PRO A 168 7.99 20.87 -6.62
N PHE A 169 7.96 19.99 -7.62
CA PHE A 169 8.11 18.54 -7.44
C PHE A 169 9.36 18.18 -6.62
N SER A 170 10.49 18.85 -6.86
CA SER A 170 11.75 18.62 -6.14
C SER A 170 11.62 18.90 -4.63
N VAL A 171 10.87 19.94 -4.24
CA VAL A 171 10.63 20.28 -2.83
C VAL A 171 9.79 19.20 -2.15
N ILE A 172 8.70 18.78 -2.82
CA ILE A 172 7.81 17.73 -2.30
C ILE A 172 8.56 16.39 -2.18
N ALA A 173 9.32 16.01 -3.21
CA ALA A 173 10.13 14.80 -3.19
C ALA A 173 11.20 14.83 -2.08
N HIS A 174 11.88 15.97 -1.90
CA HIS A 174 12.90 16.12 -0.88
C HIS A 174 12.32 16.00 0.54
N ARG A 175 11.21 16.68 0.85
CA ARG A 175 10.61 16.55 2.20
C ARG A 175 10.14 15.14 2.50
N GLN A 176 9.58 14.42 1.52
CA GLN A 176 9.15 13.03 1.72
C GLN A 176 10.35 12.11 1.97
N ARG A 177 11.48 12.36 1.31
CA ARG A 177 12.75 11.67 1.60
C ARG A 177 13.21 11.93 3.04
N VAL A 178 13.18 13.19 3.50
CA VAL A 178 13.57 13.53 4.89
C VAL A 178 12.65 12.86 5.90
N LEU A 179 11.33 12.93 5.69
CA LEU A 179 10.33 12.30 6.56
C LEU A 179 10.38 10.77 6.53
N SER A 180 10.93 10.17 5.46
CA SER A 180 11.14 8.73 5.32
C SER A 180 12.55 8.29 5.73
N GLU A 181 13.17 8.97 6.70
CA GLU A 181 14.51 8.65 7.22
C GLU A 181 15.60 8.58 6.12
N GLY A 182 15.52 9.47 5.14
CA GLY A 182 16.47 9.55 4.03
C GLY A 182 16.20 8.57 2.89
N TYR A 183 15.13 7.76 2.95
CA TYR A 183 14.76 6.83 1.86
C TYR A 183 14.39 7.60 0.58
N ASP A 184 15.28 7.53 -0.42
CA ASP A 184 15.07 8.16 -1.71
C ASP A 184 14.27 7.25 -2.65
N LEU A 185 12.97 7.54 -2.79
CA LEU A 185 12.08 6.78 -3.66
C LEU A 185 12.47 6.86 -5.14
N LEU A 186 13.11 7.97 -5.54
CA LEU A 186 13.40 8.31 -6.93
C LEU A 186 14.81 7.93 -7.37
N ALA A 187 15.62 7.38 -6.46
CA ALA A 187 16.98 6.93 -6.75
C ALA A 187 16.99 5.77 -7.78
N HIS A 188 17.97 5.81 -8.68
CA HIS A 188 18.09 4.89 -9.81
C HIS A 188 18.51 3.45 -9.42
N GLY A 189 18.92 3.23 -8.17
CA GLY A 189 19.36 1.92 -7.66
C GLY A 189 20.66 1.40 -8.29
N GLU A 190 21.23 0.34 -7.70
CA GLU A 190 22.41 -0.33 -8.24
C GLU A 190 22.07 -1.12 -9.51
N PRO A 191 22.82 -1.02 -10.63
CA PRO A 191 22.48 -1.69 -11.88
C PRO A 191 22.29 -3.20 -11.78
N ALA A 192 23.06 -3.87 -10.91
CA ALA A 192 23.01 -5.32 -10.71
C ALA A 192 21.86 -5.80 -9.80
N ASP A 193 21.15 -4.89 -9.11
CA ASP A 193 20.01 -5.26 -8.26
C ASP A 193 18.78 -5.52 -9.14
N TRP A 194 18.19 -6.72 -9.03
CA TRP A 194 16.98 -7.10 -9.76
C TRP A 194 15.78 -6.18 -9.49
N LYS A 195 15.78 -5.41 -8.39
CA LYS A 195 14.76 -4.40 -8.07
C LYS A 195 14.94 -3.10 -8.84
N THR A 196 16.12 -2.83 -9.41
CA THR A 196 16.41 -1.57 -10.10
C THR A 196 15.46 -1.23 -11.25
N PRO A 197 15.12 -2.13 -12.19
CA PRO A 197 14.10 -1.84 -13.19
C PRO A 197 12.73 -1.50 -12.55
N LEU A 198 12.37 -2.16 -11.44
CA LEU A 198 11.11 -1.90 -10.73
C LEU A 198 11.12 -0.52 -10.04
N ARG A 199 12.26 -0.12 -9.47
CA ARG A 199 12.44 1.23 -8.89
C ARG A 199 12.33 2.30 -9.96
N ARG A 200 12.90 2.08 -11.14
CA ARG A 200 12.81 3.02 -12.28
C ARG A 200 11.37 3.18 -12.75
N ALA A 201 10.66 2.07 -13.01
CA ALA A 201 9.25 2.11 -13.40
C ALA A 201 8.38 2.83 -12.35
N ARG A 202 8.64 2.59 -11.06
CA ARG A 202 7.97 3.32 -9.98
C ARG A 202 8.32 4.82 -9.95
N ALA A 203 9.57 5.18 -10.23
CA ALA A 203 9.99 6.57 -10.29
C ALA A 203 9.35 7.30 -11.50
N GLU A 204 9.15 6.60 -12.61
CA GLU A 204 8.46 7.09 -13.80
C GLU A 204 6.97 7.34 -13.52
N ILE A 205 6.26 6.39 -12.89
CA ILE A 205 4.83 6.60 -12.57
C ILE A 205 4.62 7.77 -11.61
N VAL A 206 5.53 7.99 -10.66
CA VAL A 206 5.48 9.14 -9.75
C VAL A 206 5.69 10.47 -10.49
N ARG A 207 6.60 10.52 -11.46
CA ARG A 207 6.81 11.73 -12.29
C ARG A 207 5.60 12.01 -13.17
N ALA A 208 5.07 10.97 -13.81
CA ALA A 208 3.85 11.06 -14.59
C ALA A 208 2.68 11.57 -13.74
N PHE A 209 2.53 11.07 -12.50
CA PHE A 209 1.50 11.56 -11.59
C PHE A 209 1.69 13.04 -11.21
N ALA A 210 2.93 13.50 -11.02
CA ALA A 210 3.19 14.91 -10.74
C ALA A 210 2.78 15.84 -11.90
N GLU A 211 2.97 15.39 -13.15
CA GLU A 211 2.50 16.11 -14.34
C GLU A 211 0.97 16.08 -14.42
N PHE A 212 0.37 14.91 -14.24
CA PHE A 212 -1.09 14.75 -14.18
C PHE A 212 -1.74 15.70 -13.18
N VAL A 213 -1.26 15.76 -11.94
CA VAL A 213 -1.86 16.64 -10.90
C VAL A 213 -1.82 18.11 -11.31
N ARG A 214 -0.75 18.56 -11.98
CA ARG A 214 -0.62 19.95 -12.44
C ARG A 214 -1.62 20.28 -13.55
N GLU A 215 -1.76 19.39 -14.53
CA GLU A 215 -2.71 19.58 -15.63
C GLU A 215 -4.15 19.46 -15.17
N ARG A 216 -4.42 18.50 -14.28
CA ARG A 216 -5.72 18.33 -13.65
C ARG A 216 -6.17 19.62 -12.93
N ALA A 217 -5.25 20.31 -12.26
CA ALA A 217 -5.55 21.55 -11.52
C ALA A 217 -5.98 22.72 -12.42
N VAL A 218 -5.69 22.67 -13.73
CA VAL A 218 -6.09 23.70 -14.70
C VAL A 218 -7.16 23.21 -15.69
N GLY A 219 -7.89 22.16 -15.33
CA GLY A 219 -9.02 21.63 -16.10
C GLY A 219 -8.69 20.49 -17.07
N GLY A 220 -7.51 19.87 -16.95
CA GLY A 220 -7.17 18.65 -17.70
C GLY A 220 -7.98 17.42 -17.26
N ASN A 221 -7.61 16.25 -17.82
CA ASN A 221 -8.24 14.96 -17.51
C ASN A 221 -8.33 14.73 -15.99
N GLN A 222 -9.49 14.28 -15.53
CA GLN A 222 -9.75 14.09 -14.11
C GLN A 222 -9.31 12.72 -13.60
N ARG A 223 -9.21 11.73 -14.50
CA ARG A 223 -8.67 10.40 -14.20
C ARG A 223 -7.26 10.24 -14.76
N PHE A 224 -6.41 9.59 -13.98
CA PHE A 224 -5.02 9.35 -14.36
C PHE A 224 -4.93 8.35 -15.52
N THR A 225 -5.82 7.36 -15.58
CA THR A 225 -5.92 6.42 -16.70
C THR A 225 -6.20 7.12 -18.03
N GLU A 226 -7.20 8.02 -18.07
CA GLU A 226 -7.55 8.83 -19.24
C GLU A 226 -6.41 9.77 -19.65
N TRP A 227 -5.80 10.43 -18.66
CA TRP A 227 -4.64 11.29 -18.85
C TRP A 227 -3.45 10.56 -19.48
N LEU A 228 -3.17 9.35 -19.00
CA LEU A 228 -2.07 8.54 -19.50
C LEU A 228 -2.36 8.01 -20.92
N GLY A 229 -3.60 7.59 -21.19
CA GLY A 229 -4.04 7.11 -22.50
C GLY A 229 -3.89 8.17 -23.60
N ALA A 230 -4.40 9.39 -23.36
CA ALA A 230 -4.32 10.50 -24.32
C ALA A 230 -2.87 10.83 -24.75
N ARG A 231 -1.90 10.63 -23.84
CA ARG A 231 -0.47 10.88 -24.12
C ARG A 231 0.21 9.76 -24.88
N GLN A 232 -0.29 8.54 -24.77
CA GLN A 232 0.22 7.40 -25.51
C GLN A 232 -0.27 7.42 -26.97
N GLU A 233 -1.46 7.95 -27.23
CA GLU A 233 -2.01 8.12 -28.58
C GLU A 233 -1.32 9.25 -29.38
N THR A 234 -0.64 10.17 -28.69
CA THR A 234 0.04 11.32 -29.31
C THR A 234 1.53 11.04 -29.63
N ARG A 235 2.05 9.83 -29.33
CA ARG A 235 3.43 9.40 -29.59
C ARG A 235 3.51 8.41 -30.74
#